data_AF-A0A2E6H9M1-F1
#
_entry.id   AF-A0A2E6H9M1-F1
#
_cell.length_a   1.000
_cell.length_b   1.000
_cell.length_c   1.000
_cell.angle_alpha   90.00
_cell.angle_beta   90.00
_cell.angle_gamma   90.00
#
_symmetry.space_group_name_H-M   'P 1'
#
loop_
_entity.id
_entity.type
_entity.pdbx_description
1 polymer ?
#
loop_
_entity_poly.entity_id
_entity_poly.type
_entity_poly.pdbx_seq_one_letter_code
_entity_poly.pdbx_strand_id
1 'polypeptide(L)'
;MNNDRGLSSLEVLMSVGFLAALIIVCLNIFKKQQIELINAIQEIEITSTVNDIRLALKGEEACSATFENKVIGSRDVKVVKKVVQYPETNEIEEIEAFPLFQYGRKTFGTHDLKISDFRLVDPVGEKRSGERPIIFRISFDKGLPDLEEKNIVSREIKIYATTDNLGRVEYCSLGKMIIKSKKFESVAGHLKRETGNIGVGTNFVPSKMTINGGLLLRNKKTQICTSDSNGVIFFDNSTKKLSICHETKIYALSNMAVKDL
;
A
#
# COMPACT_ATOMS: atom_id res chain seq x y z
N MET A 1 35.63 -76.60 -25.92
CA MET A 1 36.24 -75.26 -26.00
C MET A 1 35.43 -74.32 -25.11
N ASN A 2 35.72 -74.29 -23.81
CA ASN A 2 35.12 -73.33 -22.89
C ASN A 2 36.18 -72.28 -22.58
N ASN A 3 36.00 -71.11 -23.18
CA ASN A 3 36.88 -69.97 -23.06
C ASN A 3 36.33 -69.10 -21.92
N ASP A 4 36.56 -69.52 -20.67
CA ASP A 4 36.23 -68.71 -19.49
C ASP A 4 37.24 -67.57 -19.40
N ARG A 5 36.96 -66.49 -20.15
CA ARG A 5 37.56 -65.17 -19.91
C ARG A 5 37.03 -64.66 -18.57
N GLY A 6 37.65 -65.08 -17.48
CA GLY A 6 37.41 -64.54 -16.16
C GLY A 6 37.71 -63.05 -16.17
N LEU A 7 36.69 -62.22 -15.96
CA LEU A 7 36.87 -60.80 -15.64
C LEU A 7 37.88 -60.68 -14.50
N SER A 8 38.91 -59.88 -14.69
CA SER A 8 39.92 -59.66 -13.67
C SER A 8 39.24 -59.03 -12.46
N SER A 9 39.41 -59.62 -11.28
CA SER A 9 38.85 -59.10 -10.02
C SER A 9 39.22 -57.63 -9.76
N LEU A 10 40.35 -57.18 -10.34
CA LEU A 10 40.79 -55.79 -10.33
C LEU A 10 39.85 -54.85 -11.11
N GLU A 11 39.35 -55.26 -12.26
CA GLU A 11 38.45 -54.45 -13.11
C GLU A 11 37.09 -54.24 -12.42
N VAL A 12 36.60 -55.28 -11.74
CA VAL A 12 35.38 -55.21 -10.93
C VAL A 12 35.58 -54.24 -9.77
N LEU A 13 36.72 -54.30 -9.07
CA LEU A 13 37.00 -53.44 -7.91
C LEU A 13 37.15 -51.96 -8.32
N MET A 14 37.82 -51.68 -9.43
CA MET A 14 37.90 -50.31 -9.98
C MET A 14 36.52 -49.80 -10.39
N SER A 15 35.71 -50.62 -11.06
CA SER A 15 34.36 -50.23 -11.50
C SER A 15 33.44 -49.90 -10.32
N VAL A 16 33.50 -50.69 -9.24
CA VAL A 16 32.75 -50.43 -8.00
C VAL A 16 33.25 -49.15 -7.33
N GLY A 17 34.56 -48.90 -7.31
CA GLY A 17 35.14 -47.66 -6.78
C GLY A 17 34.65 -46.41 -7.51
N PHE A 18 34.65 -46.43 -8.85
CA PHE A 18 34.12 -45.33 -9.66
C PHE A 18 32.61 -45.12 -9.45
N LEU A 19 31.84 -46.20 -9.37
CA LEU A 19 30.40 -46.11 -9.10
C LEU A 19 30.13 -45.48 -7.73
N ALA A 20 30.86 -45.89 -6.69
CA ALA A 20 30.74 -45.32 -5.35
C ALA A 20 31.08 -43.81 -5.35
N ALA A 21 32.16 -43.40 -6.03
CA ALA A 21 32.53 -42.01 -6.16
C ALA A 21 31.44 -41.19 -6.90
N LEU A 22 30.88 -41.72 -8.00
CA LEU A 22 29.80 -41.09 -8.73
C LEU A 22 28.53 -40.93 -7.88
N ILE A 23 28.16 -41.96 -7.10
CA ILE A 23 27.03 -41.89 -6.18
C ILE A 23 27.21 -40.76 -5.17
N ILE A 24 28.40 -40.61 -4.57
CA ILE A 24 28.69 -39.54 -3.61
C ILE A 24 28.54 -38.15 -4.27
N VAL A 25 29.07 -37.99 -5.48
CA VAL A 25 28.95 -36.72 -6.23
C VAL A 25 27.48 -36.43 -6.56
N CYS A 26 26.72 -37.42 -7.04
CA CYS A 26 25.29 -37.27 -7.30
C CYS A 26 24.51 -36.88 -6.04
N LEU A 27 24.78 -37.53 -4.90
CA LEU A 27 24.14 -37.19 -3.62
C LEU A 27 24.43 -35.75 -3.20
N ASN A 28 25.67 -35.27 -3.38
CA ASN A 28 26.03 -33.89 -3.08
C ASN A 28 25.31 -32.90 -4.02
N ILE A 29 25.23 -33.21 -5.32
CA ILE A 29 24.49 -32.39 -6.29
C ILE A 29 23.00 -32.34 -5.93
N PHE A 30 22.39 -33.49 -5.62
CA PHE A 30 20.97 -33.55 -5.24
C PHE A 30 20.69 -32.76 -3.96
N LYS A 31 21.52 -32.88 -2.92
CA LYS A 31 21.38 -32.08 -1.70
C LYS A 31 21.46 -30.58 -2.00
N LYS A 32 22.41 -30.16 -2.83
CA LYS A 32 22.55 -28.76 -3.22
C LYS A 32 21.33 -28.26 -4.01
N GLN A 33 20.85 -29.05 -4.98
CA GLN A 33 19.65 -28.71 -5.75
C GLN A 33 18.39 -28.64 -4.88
N GLN A 34 18.25 -29.52 -3.89
CA GLN A 34 17.14 -29.46 -2.93
C GLN A 34 17.18 -28.18 -2.10
N ILE A 35 18.35 -27.80 -1.57
CA ILE A 35 18.51 -26.55 -0.80
C ILE A 35 18.18 -25.32 -1.68
N GLU A 36 18.67 -25.30 -2.92
CA GLU A 36 18.38 -24.20 -3.87
C GLU A 36 16.90 -24.12 -4.21
N LEU A 37 16.22 -25.26 -4.42
CA LEU A 37 14.79 -25.32 -4.68
C LEU A 37 13.97 -24.83 -3.49
N ILE A 38 14.29 -25.28 -2.27
CA ILE A 38 13.61 -24.83 -1.04
C ILE A 38 13.79 -23.31 -0.88
N ASN A 39 15.01 -22.81 -1.06
CA ASN A 39 15.28 -21.38 -0.96
C ASN A 39 14.50 -20.56 -2.01
N ALA A 40 14.35 -21.07 -3.24
CA ALA A 40 13.55 -20.42 -4.28
C ALA A 40 12.05 -20.39 -3.93
N ILE A 41 11.51 -21.48 -3.38
CA ILE A 41 10.12 -21.53 -2.93
C ILE A 41 9.89 -20.55 -1.77
N GLN A 42 10.78 -20.55 -0.77
CA GLN A 42 10.69 -19.62 0.36
C GLN A 42 10.77 -18.14 -0.08
N GLU A 43 11.54 -17.81 -1.12
CA GLU A 43 11.56 -16.45 -1.68
C GLU A 43 10.20 -16.01 -2.26
N ILE A 44 9.48 -16.94 -2.90
CA ILE A 44 8.12 -16.71 -3.38
C ILE A 44 7.17 -16.53 -2.20
N GLU A 45 7.26 -17.38 -1.17
CA GLU A 45 6.45 -17.28 0.05
C GLU A 45 6.68 -15.97 0.80
N ILE A 46 7.94 -15.54 0.95
CA ILE A 46 8.30 -14.24 1.51
C ILE A 46 7.62 -13.12 0.74
N THR A 47 7.71 -13.16 -0.59
CA THR A 47 7.12 -12.12 -1.46
C THR A 47 5.59 -12.08 -1.33
N SER A 48 4.94 -13.25 -1.31
CA SER A 48 3.49 -13.35 -1.07
C SER A 48 3.11 -12.82 0.31
N THR A 49 3.82 -13.22 1.36
CA THR A 49 3.55 -12.79 2.74
C THR A 49 3.73 -11.29 2.90
N VAL A 50 4.75 -10.69 2.27
CA VAL A 50 4.95 -9.23 2.26
C VAL A 50 3.81 -8.51 1.55
N ASN A 51 3.28 -9.08 0.45
CA ASN A 51 2.11 -8.52 -0.22
C ASN A 51 0.86 -8.61 0.67
N ASP A 52 0.66 -9.70 1.39
CA ASP A 52 -0.46 -9.85 2.32
C ASP A 52 -0.37 -8.87 3.50
N ILE A 53 0.83 -8.67 4.05
CA ILE A 53 1.11 -7.63 5.06
C ILE A 53 0.80 -6.25 4.48
N ARG A 54 1.23 -5.97 3.24
CA ARG A 54 0.93 -4.70 2.58
C ARG A 54 -0.57 -4.51 2.37
N LEU A 55 -1.32 -5.56 2.04
CA LEU A 55 -2.76 -5.50 1.92
C LEU A 55 -3.44 -5.24 3.27
N ALA A 56 -2.96 -5.88 4.35
CA ALA A 56 -3.45 -5.63 5.69
C ALA A 56 -3.21 -4.18 6.15
N LEU A 57 -2.06 -3.59 5.80
CA LEU A 57 -1.70 -2.20 6.11
C LEU A 57 -2.31 -1.16 5.15
N LYS A 58 -3.14 -1.56 4.17
CA LYS A 58 -3.73 -0.64 3.19
C LYS A 58 -4.72 0.32 3.82
N GLY A 59 -5.45 -0.13 4.84
CA GLY A 59 -6.33 0.71 5.64
C GLY A 59 -5.51 1.63 6.56
N GLU A 60 -5.98 2.86 6.71
CA GLU A 60 -5.40 3.83 7.65
C GLU A 60 -5.60 3.38 9.09
N GLU A 61 -6.78 2.82 9.37
CA GLU A 61 -7.17 2.25 10.65
C GLU A 61 -6.22 1.09 10.98
N ALA A 62 -5.96 0.20 10.02
CA ALA A 62 -5.05 -0.93 10.22
C ALA A 62 -3.58 -0.52 10.37
N CYS A 63 -3.14 0.49 9.61
CA CYS A 63 -1.77 1.00 9.74
C CYS A 63 -1.57 1.66 11.11
N SER A 64 -2.52 2.50 11.53
CA SER A 64 -2.49 3.14 12.83
C SER A 64 -2.58 2.10 13.96
N ALA A 65 -3.51 1.14 13.91
CA ALA A 65 -3.61 0.08 14.90
C ALA A 65 -2.31 -0.74 15.07
N THR A 66 -1.52 -0.86 14.01
CA THR A 66 -0.22 -1.57 14.03
C THR A 66 0.91 -0.70 14.60
N PHE A 67 0.97 0.58 14.24
CA PHE A 67 2.14 1.43 14.47
C PHE A 67 1.93 2.58 15.47
N GLU A 68 0.71 2.86 15.89
CA GLU A 68 0.42 3.95 16.81
C GLU A 68 1.21 3.79 18.12
N ASN A 69 1.77 4.90 18.60
CA ASN A 69 2.65 4.99 19.76
C ASN A 69 3.97 4.20 19.65
N LYS A 70 4.30 3.63 18.48
CA LYS A 70 5.58 2.95 18.24
C LYS A 70 6.66 3.97 17.89
N VAL A 71 7.83 3.81 18.51
CA VAL A 71 8.98 4.70 18.29
C VAL A 71 9.73 4.27 17.04
N ILE A 72 10.07 5.20 16.16
CA ILE A 72 10.90 4.90 15.00
C ILE A 72 12.31 4.50 15.44
N GLY A 73 12.86 3.45 14.84
CA GLY A 73 14.13 2.82 15.21
C GLY A 73 14.01 1.71 16.26
N SER A 74 12.88 1.66 16.98
CA SER A 74 12.59 0.61 17.95
C SER A 74 12.14 -0.71 17.29
N ARG A 75 12.14 -1.78 18.09
CA ARG A 75 11.59 -3.10 17.76
C ARG A 75 10.24 -3.33 18.47
N ASP A 76 9.49 -2.26 18.71
CA ASP A 76 8.28 -2.30 19.54
C ASP A 76 7.06 -2.91 18.82
N VAL A 77 7.19 -3.13 17.51
CA VAL A 77 6.17 -3.77 16.67
C VAL A 77 6.30 -5.29 16.85
N LYS A 78 5.29 -5.90 17.46
CA LYS A 78 5.27 -7.35 17.74
C LYS A 78 4.33 -8.11 16.81
N VAL A 79 3.30 -7.43 16.31
CA VAL A 79 2.24 -8.00 15.49
C VAL A 79 1.78 -6.94 14.50
N VAL A 80 1.58 -7.34 13.25
CA VAL A 80 0.83 -6.53 12.28
C VAL A 80 -0.65 -6.88 12.40
N LYS A 81 -1.46 -5.86 12.67
CA LYS A 81 -2.91 -5.99 12.79
C LYS A 81 -3.59 -5.78 11.44
N LYS A 82 -4.70 -6.47 11.25
CA LYS A 82 -5.62 -6.28 10.13
C LYS A 82 -6.94 -5.78 10.70
N VAL A 83 -7.52 -4.75 10.08
CA VAL A 83 -8.86 -4.28 10.42
C VAL A 83 -9.86 -4.89 9.45
N VAL A 84 -10.90 -5.52 9.98
CA VAL A 84 -12.01 -6.08 9.20
C VAL A 84 -13.28 -5.32 9.57
N GLN A 85 -13.98 -4.81 8.57
CA GLN A 85 -15.29 -4.19 8.76
C GLN A 85 -16.35 -5.16 8.26
N TYR A 86 -17.28 -5.54 9.15
CA TYR A 86 -18.39 -6.42 8.79
C TYR A 86 -19.50 -5.59 8.12
N PRO A 87 -19.91 -5.91 6.88
CA PRO A 87 -20.86 -5.09 6.14
C PRO A 87 -22.28 -5.11 6.74
N GLU A 88 -22.62 -6.17 7.47
CA GLU A 88 -23.96 -6.36 8.04
C GLU A 88 -24.16 -5.56 9.33
N THR A 89 -23.14 -5.48 10.18
CA THR A 89 -23.21 -4.82 11.50
C THR A 89 -22.51 -3.47 11.53
N ASN A 90 -21.72 -3.13 10.49
CA ASN A 90 -20.75 -2.02 10.49
C ASN A 90 -19.73 -2.09 11.65
N GLU A 91 -19.58 -3.24 12.28
CA GLU A 91 -18.62 -3.44 13.36
C GLU A 91 -17.20 -3.52 12.78
N ILE A 92 -16.26 -2.88 13.47
CA ILE A 92 -14.84 -2.85 13.09
C ILE A 92 -14.09 -3.71 14.09
N GLU A 93 -13.46 -4.78 13.62
CA GLU A 93 -12.66 -5.68 14.44
C GLU A 93 -11.19 -5.60 14.05
N GLU A 94 -10.32 -5.50 15.06
CA GLU A 94 -8.87 -5.60 14.92
C GLU A 94 -8.41 -7.03 15.15
N ILE A 95 -7.82 -7.64 14.13
CA ILE A 95 -7.34 -9.03 14.17
C ILE A 95 -5.81 -9.05 14.08
N GLU A 96 -5.18 -9.81 14.96
CA GLU A 96 -3.74 -10.09 14.91
C GLU A 96 -3.40 -11.04 13.75
N ALA A 97 -2.99 -10.48 12.61
CA ALA A 97 -2.81 -11.25 11.39
C ALA A 97 -1.40 -11.86 11.25
N PHE A 98 -0.37 -11.05 11.54
CA PHE A 98 1.04 -11.42 11.35
C PHE A 98 1.87 -11.13 12.61
N PRO A 99 1.85 -12.04 13.60
CA PRO A 99 2.71 -11.94 14.77
C PRO A 99 4.15 -12.33 14.45
N LEU A 100 5.10 -11.75 15.18
CA LEU A 100 6.46 -12.28 15.27
C LEU A 100 6.41 -13.72 15.81
N PHE A 101 7.30 -14.58 15.32
CA PHE A 101 7.33 -16.00 15.70
C PHE A 101 7.49 -16.19 17.23
N GLN A 102 8.26 -15.31 17.89
CA GLN A 102 8.44 -15.37 19.35
C GLN A 102 7.15 -15.14 20.14
N TYR A 103 6.18 -14.42 19.58
CA TYR A 103 4.93 -14.05 20.23
C TYR A 103 3.78 -14.97 19.82
N GLY A 104 3.61 -15.21 18.53
CA GLY A 104 2.47 -15.99 18.02
C GLY A 104 2.79 -17.45 17.71
N ARG A 105 4.08 -17.85 17.69
CA ARG A 105 4.55 -19.19 17.28
C ARG A 105 4.00 -19.65 15.92
N LYS A 106 3.65 -18.69 15.06
CA LYS A 106 3.06 -18.91 13.74
C LYS A 106 4.14 -18.96 12.66
N THR A 107 4.09 -19.99 11.83
CA THR A 107 4.89 -20.10 10.60
C THR A 107 4.02 -19.81 9.37
N PHE A 108 4.67 -19.48 8.26
CA PHE A 108 4.02 -19.14 7.00
C PHE A 108 4.54 -20.05 5.88
N GLY A 109 3.67 -20.40 4.93
CA GLY A 109 4.02 -21.26 3.80
C GLY A 109 4.20 -22.74 4.17
N THR A 110 4.76 -23.51 3.24
CA THR A 110 4.98 -24.96 3.43
C THR A 110 6.35 -25.29 4.01
N HIS A 111 7.26 -24.31 4.07
CA HIS A 111 8.64 -24.48 4.56
C HIS A 111 8.90 -23.71 5.86
N ASP A 112 7.87 -23.59 6.70
CA ASP A 112 7.94 -23.03 8.05
C ASP A 112 8.65 -21.67 8.16
N LEU A 113 8.36 -20.77 7.21
CA LEU A 113 8.93 -19.42 7.21
C LEU A 113 8.50 -18.67 8.48
N LYS A 114 9.45 -18.05 9.19
CA LYS A 114 9.20 -17.33 10.43
C LYS A 114 9.44 -15.85 10.25
N ILE A 115 8.55 -15.00 10.77
CA ILE A 115 8.84 -13.58 10.90
C ILE A 115 9.62 -13.36 12.19
N SER A 116 10.86 -12.88 12.07
CA SER A 116 11.82 -12.78 13.17
C SER A 116 11.91 -11.38 13.76
N ASP A 117 11.77 -10.32 12.96
CA ASP A 117 11.86 -8.92 13.41
C ASP A 117 10.95 -8.01 12.60
N PHE A 118 10.45 -6.97 13.27
CA PHE A 118 9.75 -5.85 12.67
C PHE A 118 10.42 -4.56 13.13
N ARG A 119 10.76 -3.69 12.18
CA ARG A 119 11.46 -2.45 12.49
C ARG A 119 10.97 -1.29 11.66
N LEU A 120 10.74 -0.16 12.32
CA LEU A 120 10.52 1.11 11.65
C LEU A 120 11.88 1.80 11.49
N VAL A 121 12.26 2.12 10.26
CA VAL A 121 13.54 2.75 9.92
C VAL A 121 13.26 4.08 9.24
N ASP A 122 13.82 5.15 9.78
CA ASP A 122 13.83 6.45 9.13
C ASP A 122 14.96 6.50 8.10
N PRO A 123 14.68 6.68 6.79
CA PRO A 123 15.73 6.77 5.78
C PRO A 123 16.62 8.01 5.96
N VAL A 124 16.16 9.06 6.64
CA VAL A 124 16.90 10.32 6.83
C VAL A 124 17.67 10.34 8.16
N GLY A 125 17.28 9.52 9.13
CA GLY A 125 17.93 9.41 10.44
C GLY A 125 17.74 10.62 11.37
N GLU A 126 16.92 11.60 10.98
CA GLU A 126 16.65 12.80 11.78
C GLU A 126 15.28 12.74 12.46
N LYS A 127 15.25 13.02 13.75
CA LYS A 127 14.00 13.17 14.50
C LYS A 127 13.33 14.49 14.12
N ARG A 128 12.47 14.46 13.11
CA ARG A 128 11.62 15.60 12.71
C ARG A 128 10.16 15.24 12.97
N SER A 129 9.41 16.17 13.54
CA SER A 129 7.95 16.05 13.63
C SER A 129 7.32 16.34 12.26
N GLY A 130 6.17 15.73 12.00
CA GLY A 130 5.40 15.89 10.76
C GLY A 130 5.35 14.62 9.90
N GLU A 131 4.62 14.71 8.80
CA GLU A 131 4.42 13.61 7.85
C GLU A 131 5.71 13.33 7.07
N ARG A 132 6.15 12.07 7.08
CA ARG A 132 7.35 11.64 6.36
C ARG A 132 7.30 10.18 5.94
N PRO A 133 8.04 9.81 4.87
CA PRO A 133 8.19 8.41 4.51
C PRO A 133 9.07 7.68 5.52
N ILE A 134 8.60 6.52 5.98
CA ILE A 134 9.32 5.60 6.86
C ILE A 134 9.40 4.25 6.16
N ILE A 135 10.48 3.52 6.40
CA ILE A 135 10.67 2.17 5.91
C ILE A 135 10.24 1.20 7.02
N PHE A 136 9.19 0.43 6.76
CA PHE A 136 8.84 -0.73 7.58
C PHE A 136 9.62 -1.94 7.07
N ARG A 137 10.63 -2.35 7.84
CA ARG A 137 11.46 -3.51 7.55
C ARG A 137 10.92 -4.73 8.27
N ILE A 138 10.75 -5.81 7.51
CA ILE A 138 10.30 -7.11 7.98
C ILE A 138 11.43 -8.09 7.75
N SER A 139 11.90 -8.76 8.79
CA SER A 139 12.91 -9.80 8.69
C SER A 139 12.28 -11.17 8.82
N PHE A 140 12.67 -12.07 7.93
CA PHE A 140 12.22 -13.45 7.86
C PHE A 140 13.40 -14.37 8.15
N ASP A 141 13.16 -15.40 8.95
CA ASP A 141 14.07 -16.52 9.16
C ASP A 141 13.59 -17.72 8.35
N LYS A 142 14.44 -18.14 7.40
CA LYS A 142 14.22 -19.28 6.49
C LYS A 142 14.54 -20.63 7.14
N GLY A 143 15.28 -20.65 8.24
CA GLY A 143 15.65 -21.88 8.96
C GLY A 143 16.44 -22.89 8.13
N LEU A 144 17.27 -22.47 7.16
CA LEU A 144 18.08 -23.39 6.37
C LEU A 144 19.29 -23.85 7.20
N PRO A 145 19.55 -25.16 7.33
CA PRO A 145 20.53 -25.69 8.29
C PRO A 145 22.00 -25.34 7.97
N ASP A 146 22.34 -25.00 6.73
CA ASP A 146 23.74 -24.91 6.27
C ASP A 146 24.22 -23.50 5.89
N LEU A 147 23.39 -22.45 6.07
CA LEU A 147 23.67 -21.11 5.54
C LEU A 147 23.21 -20.00 6.51
N GLU A 148 23.90 -19.83 7.64
CA GLU A 148 23.55 -18.82 8.66
C GLU A 148 23.37 -17.40 8.08
N GLU A 149 24.25 -16.97 7.16
CA GLU A 149 24.16 -15.64 6.55
C GLU A 149 22.99 -15.47 5.57
N LYS A 150 22.47 -16.57 4.99
CA LYS A 150 21.32 -16.53 4.05
C LYS A 150 19.99 -16.83 4.73
N ASN A 151 20.02 -17.21 6.01
CA ASN A 151 18.82 -17.56 6.75
C ASN A 151 17.93 -16.36 7.03
N ILE A 152 18.52 -15.18 7.24
CA ILE A 152 17.76 -13.98 7.53
C ILE A 152 17.63 -13.12 6.27
N VAL A 153 16.42 -13.01 5.76
CA VAL A 153 16.11 -12.14 4.62
C VAL A 153 15.22 -11.01 5.09
N SER A 154 15.54 -9.78 4.69
CA SER A 154 14.71 -8.61 5.01
C SER A 154 13.98 -8.09 3.76
N ARG A 155 12.75 -7.63 3.96
CA ARG A 155 11.93 -6.94 2.97
C ARG A 155 11.44 -5.62 3.54
N GLU A 156 11.26 -4.66 2.67
CA GLU A 156 10.98 -3.28 3.05
C GLU A 156 9.66 -2.82 2.41
N ILE A 157 8.81 -2.22 3.24
CA ILE A 157 7.56 -1.59 2.81
C ILE A 157 7.67 -0.11 3.16
N LYS A 158 7.54 0.76 2.16
CA LYS A 158 7.46 2.20 2.39
C LYS A 158 6.08 2.56 2.93
N ILE A 159 6.04 3.17 4.10
CA ILE A 159 4.85 3.76 4.72
C ILE A 159 5.04 5.27 4.86
N TYR A 160 3.96 6.00 5.04
CA TYR A 160 3.96 7.42 5.39
C TYR A 160 3.35 7.55 6.78
N ALA A 161 4.06 8.19 7.69
CA ALA A 161 3.56 8.39 9.04
C ALA A 161 3.82 9.81 9.52
N THR A 162 2.94 10.28 10.39
CA THR A 162 3.13 11.51 11.14
C THR A 162 3.69 11.16 12.50
N THR A 163 4.74 11.88 12.92
CA THR A 163 5.40 11.61 14.19
C THR A 163 5.35 12.79 15.14
N ASP A 164 5.18 12.47 16.42
CA ASP A 164 5.28 13.44 17.52
C ASP A 164 6.73 13.93 17.71
N ASN A 165 6.92 14.83 18.68
CA ASN A 165 8.24 15.37 19.03
C ASN A 165 9.18 14.32 19.66
N LEU A 166 8.65 13.17 20.09
CA LEU A 166 9.41 12.06 20.65
C LEU A 166 9.80 11.01 19.59
N GLY A 167 9.30 11.16 18.37
CA GLY A 167 9.51 10.20 17.27
C GLY A 167 8.58 8.97 17.35
N ARG A 168 7.47 9.07 18.09
CA ARG A 168 6.38 8.08 18.08
C ARG A 168 5.47 8.35 16.90
N VAL A 169 4.99 7.28 16.29
CA VAL A 169 4.00 7.36 15.21
C VAL A 169 2.63 7.70 15.81
N GLU A 170 2.04 8.81 15.38
CA GLU A 170 0.66 9.20 15.73
C GLU A 170 -0.34 8.68 14.69
N TYR A 171 0.08 8.66 13.42
CA TYR A 171 -0.77 8.28 12.30
C TYR A 171 0.06 7.53 11.25
N CYS A 172 -0.53 6.51 10.60
CA CYS A 172 0.11 5.80 9.49
C CYS A 172 -0.80 5.59 8.26
N SER A 173 -0.19 5.60 7.06
CA SER A 173 -0.80 5.05 5.84
C SER A 173 0.25 4.55 4.84
N LEU A 174 -0.14 3.69 3.88
CA LEU A 174 0.77 3.21 2.82
C LEU A 174 1.00 4.21 1.68
N GLY A 175 0.11 5.18 1.50
CA GLY A 175 0.24 6.26 0.54
C GLY A 175 0.59 7.57 1.25
N LYS A 176 1.08 8.58 0.52
CA LYS A 176 1.21 9.92 1.08
C LYS A 176 -0.18 10.37 1.55
N MET A 177 -0.30 10.83 2.79
CA MET A 177 -1.53 11.46 3.23
C MET A 177 -1.72 12.72 2.41
N ILE A 178 -2.71 12.69 1.53
CA ILE A 178 -3.37 13.92 1.15
C ILE A 178 -4.22 14.23 2.38
N ILE A 179 -3.76 15.15 3.24
CA ILE A 179 -4.46 15.63 4.43
C ILE A 179 -5.96 15.52 4.19
N LYS A 180 -6.62 14.61 4.93
CA LYS A 180 -8.05 14.24 4.85
C LYS A 180 -9.02 15.41 5.05
N SER A 181 -8.57 16.65 5.01
CA SER A 181 -9.37 17.87 5.07
C SER A 181 -10.40 18.02 3.93
N LYS A 182 -10.46 17.15 2.92
CA LYS A 182 -11.20 17.44 1.67
C LYS A 182 -11.76 16.22 0.93
N LYS A 183 -12.33 15.22 1.61
CA LYS A 183 -13.22 14.27 0.91
C LYS A 183 -14.64 14.85 0.89
N PHE A 184 -15.34 14.63 -0.22
CA PHE A 184 -16.78 14.86 -0.27
C PHE A 184 -17.46 13.77 0.57
N GLU A 185 -18.27 14.16 1.53
CA GLU A 185 -19.06 13.25 2.35
C GLU A 185 -20.44 13.12 1.75
N SER A 186 -20.94 11.89 1.58
CA SER A 186 -22.32 11.66 1.16
C SER A 186 -23.24 11.82 2.36
N VAL A 187 -23.99 12.92 2.41
CA VAL A 187 -24.98 13.20 3.45
C VAL A 187 -26.34 13.35 2.77
N ALA A 188 -27.29 12.46 3.11
CA ALA A 188 -28.65 12.44 2.54
C ALA A 188 -28.69 12.41 0.99
N GLY A 189 -27.76 11.69 0.36
CA GLY A 189 -27.67 11.60 -1.11
C GLY A 189 -26.96 12.78 -1.79
N HIS A 190 -26.41 13.72 -1.01
CA HIS A 190 -25.64 14.86 -1.50
C HIS A 190 -24.16 14.75 -1.11
N LEU A 191 -23.28 15.16 -2.02
CA LEU A 191 -21.86 15.30 -1.72
C LEU A 191 -21.60 16.64 -1.02
N LYS A 192 -21.44 16.61 0.30
CA LYS A 192 -21.15 17.77 1.15
C LYS A 192 -19.65 17.90 1.38
N ARG A 193 -19.16 19.14 1.42
CA ARG A 193 -17.81 19.48 1.89
C ARG A 193 -17.90 20.70 2.79
N GLU A 194 -17.51 20.58 4.06
CA GLU A 194 -17.73 21.62 5.06
C GLU A 194 -16.82 22.84 4.88
N THR A 195 -15.63 22.65 4.29
CA THR A 195 -14.73 23.76 3.98
C THR A 195 -13.98 23.55 2.66
N GLY A 196 -13.94 24.57 1.81
CA GLY A 196 -13.20 24.50 0.57
C GLY A 196 -13.54 25.52 -0.49
N ASN A 197 -12.52 25.93 -1.22
CA ASN A 197 -12.68 26.54 -2.54
C ASN A 197 -12.67 25.39 -3.56
N ILE A 198 -13.61 25.40 -4.51
CA ILE A 198 -13.65 24.45 -5.64
C ILE A 198 -13.01 25.16 -6.83
N GLY A 199 -11.81 24.72 -7.21
CA GLY A 199 -11.15 25.15 -8.44
C GLY A 199 -11.27 24.06 -9.48
N VAL A 200 -11.80 24.38 -10.65
CA VAL A 200 -11.80 23.48 -11.82
C VAL A 200 -10.69 23.97 -12.74
N GLY A 201 -9.61 23.18 -12.89
CA GLY A 201 -8.50 23.49 -13.80
C GLY A 201 -7.54 24.59 -13.34
N THR A 202 -7.52 24.93 -12.05
CA THR A 202 -6.61 25.96 -11.48
C THR A 202 -6.12 25.57 -10.08
N ASN A 203 -4.89 25.96 -9.76
CA ASN A 203 -4.30 25.82 -8.42
C ASN A 203 -4.56 27.03 -7.52
N PHE A 204 -5.06 28.14 -8.09
CA PHE A 204 -5.39 29.36 -7.38
C PHE A 204 -6.91 29.56 -7.38
N VAL A 205 -7.51 29.50 -6.20
CA VAL A 205 -8.96 29.66 -6.02
C VAL A 205 -9.18 30.73 -4.95
N PRO A 206 -9.36 32.00 -5.33
CA PRO A 206 -9.34 33.13 -4.39
C PRO A 206 -10.60 33.26 -3.53
N SER A 207 -11.69 32.55 -3.85
CA SER A 207 -13.00 32.75 -3.21
C SER A 207 -13.80 31.45 -3.03
N LYS A 208 -14.72 31.46 -2.06
CA LYS A 208 -15.63 30.35 -1.74
C LYS A 208 -16.83 30.39 -2.69
N MET A 209 -17.13 29.27 -3.36
CA MET A 209 -18.39 29.12 -4.10
C MET A 209 -19.43 28.50 -3.16
N THR A 210 -20.40 29.31 -2.72
CA THR A 210 -21.53 28.83 -1.91
C THR A 210 -22.73 28.65 -2.84
N ILE A 211 -23.12 27.40 -3.11
CA ILE A 211 -24.34 27.09 -3.86
C ILE A 211 -25.40 26.68 -2.84
N ASN A 212 -26.39 27.54 -2.61
CA ASN A 212 -27.55 27.17 -1.83
C ASN A 212 -28.59 26.51 -2.76
N GLY A 213 -28.60 25.17 -2.81
CA GLY A 213 -29.45 24.37 -3.71
C GLY A 213 -28.65 23.54 -4.72
N GLY A 214 -29.18 23.36 -5.93
CA GLY A 214 -28.52 22.63 -7.01
C GLY A 214 -28.03 23.55 -8.14
N LEU A 215 -26.87 23.24 -8.73
CA LEU A 215 -26.41 23.89 -9.96
C LEU A 215 -27.13 23.24 -11.15
N LEU A 216 -28.15 23.92 -11.68
CA LEU A 216 -28.95 23.39 -12.78
C LEU A 216 -28.67 24.20 -14.05
N LEU A 217 -27.80 23.67 -14.91
CA LEU A 217 -27.54 24.25 -16.23
C LEU A 217 -28.74 23.96 -17.13
N ARG A 218 -29.69 24.92 -17.17
CA ARG A 218 -30.90 24.81 -17.99
C ARG A 218 -30.57 24.98 -19.48
N ASN A 219 -31.13 24.13 -20.32
CA ASN A 219 -31.12 24.29 -21.77
C ASN A 219 -32.23 25.29 -22.16
N LYS A 220 -31.89 26.29 -22.98
CA LYS A 220 -32.75 27.43 -23.32
C LYS A 220 -34.09 26.99 -23.93
N LYS A 221 -35.20 27.55 -23.44
CA LYS A 221 -36.43 27.66 -24.26
C LYS A 221 -37.23 28.96 -24.14
N THR A 222 -37.04 29.80 -23.12
CA THR A 222 -37.74 31.10 -23.03
C THR A 222 -37.05 32.04 -22.04
N GLN A 223 -37.19 33.35 -22.29
CA GLN A 223 -36.55 34.50 -21.64
C GLN A 223 -36.25 34.31 -20.14
N ILE A 224 -34.97 34.07 -19.79
CA ILE A 224 -34.53 33.69 -18.44
C ILE A 224 -34.23 34.91 -17.57
N CYS A 225 -33.78 36.02 -18.16
CA CYS A 225 -33.25 37.15 -17.40
C CYS A 225 -34.34 38.14 -16.94
N THR A 226 -35.00 37.82 -15.83
CA THR A 226 -35.82 38.74 -15.02
C THR A 226 -35.01 39.32 -13.85
N SER A 227 -35.59 40.25 -13.08
CA SER A 227 -34.99 40.76 -11.83
C SER A 227 -34.54 39.65 -10.89
N ASP A 228 -35.27 38.55 -10.85
CA ASP A 228 -35.08 37.45 -9.88
C ASP A 228 -34.07 36.40 -10.35
N SER A 229 -33.56 36.56 -11.56
CA SER A 229 -32.61 35.62 -12.21
C SER A 229 -31.21 36.20 -12.34
N ASN A 230 -30.95 37.35 -11.70
CA ASN A 230 -29.65 37.98 -11.68
C ASN A 230 -28.60 37.00 -11.13
N GLY A 231 -27.52 36.76 -11.88
CA GLY A 231 -26.47 35.80 -11.53
C GLY A 231 -26.70 34.36 -12.01
N VAL A 232 -27.83 34.03 -12.64
CA VAL A 232 -28.07 32.69 -13.20
C VAL A 232 -27.19 32.44 -14.42
N ILE A 233 -26.44 31.33 -14.40
CA ILE A 233 -25.61 30.85 -15.52
C ILE A 233 -26.38 29.77 -16.30
N PHE A 234 -26.43 29.90 -17.62
CA PHE A 234 -27.07 28.93 -18.51
C PHE A 234 -26.27 28.74 -19.80
N PHE A 235 -26.48 27.63 -20.49
CA PHE A 235 -25.86 27.38 -21.78
C PHE A 235 -26.76 27.92 -22.89
N ASP A 236 -26.29 28.94 -23.60
CA ASP A 236 -27.02 29.52 -24.72
C ASP A 236 -26.75 28.73 -26.01
N ASN A 237 -27.74 27.93 -26.41
CA ASN A 237 -27.61 27.04 -27.54
C ASN A 237 -27.47 27.78 -28.89
N SER A 238 -27.91 29.04 -29.01
CA SER A 238 -27.72 29.85 -30.23
C SER A 238 -26.28 30.31 -30.42
N THR A 239 -25.60 30.67 -29.33
CA THR A 239 -24.21 31.14 -29.38
C THR A 239 -23.21 30.05 -29.03
N LYS A 240 -23.69 28.85 -28.62
CA LYS A 240 -22.89 27.71 -28.16
C LYS A 240 -21.91 28.08 -27.04
N LYS A 241 -22.33 29.00 -26.16
CA LYS A 241 -21.51 29.54 -25.07
C LYS A 241 -22.27 29.51 -23.75
N LEU A 242 -21.54 29.49 -22.64
CA LEU A 242 -22.09 29.78 -21.33
C LEU A 242 -22.36 31.28 -21.22
N SER A 243 -23.52 31.63 -20.67
CA SER A 243 -23.96 33.01 -20.48
C SER A 243 -24.50 33.20 -19.06
N ILE A 244 -24.41 34.43 -18.54
CA ILE A 244 -24.92 34.83 -17.24
C ILE A 244 -25.98 35.94 -17.41
N CYS A 245 -27.04 35.89 -16.61
CA CYS A 245 -27.99 36.99 -16.50
C CYS A 245 -27.42 38.10 -15.60
N HIS A 246 -27.39 39.34 -16.09
CA HIS A 246 -27.08 40.52 -15.28
C HIS A 246 -28.03 41.66 -15.64
N GLU A 247 -28.75 42.22 -14.65
CA GLU A 247 -29.68 43.36 -14.84
C GLU A 247 -30.60 43.20 -16.06
N THR A 248 -31.30 42.06 -16.15
CA THR A 248 -32.20 41.67 -17.27
C THR A 248 -31.52 41.40 -18.63
N LYS A 249 -30.20 41.56 -18.74
CA LYS A 249 -29.42 41.29 -19.95
C LYS A 249 -28.64 39.99 -19.85
N ILE A 250 -28.29 39.43 -21.01
CA ILE A 250 -27.51 38.20 -21.15
C ILE A 250 -26.08 38.57 -21.52
N TYR A 251 -25.10 38.10 -20.75
CA TYR A 251 -23.68 38.29 -21.03
C TYR A 251 -23.01 36.95 -21.28
N ALA A 252 -22.26 36.82 -22.37
CA ALA A 252 -21.47 35.62 -22.64
C ALA A 252 -20.25 35.57 -21.71
N LEU A 253 -20.04 34.44 -21.03
CA LEU A 253 -18.93 34.23 -20.09
C LEU A 253 -17.56 34.10 -20.77
N SER A 254 -17.48 34.27 -22.10
CA SER A 254 -16.19 34.33 -22.80
C SER A 254 -15.47 35.68 -22.70
N ASN A 255 -16.16 36.75 -22.23
CA ASN A 255 -15.66 38.13 -22.29
C ASN A 255 -15.69 38.91 -20.95
N MET A 256 -15.93 38.25 -19.81
CA MET A 256 -15.90 38.95 -18.52
C MET A 256 -14.44 39.09 -18.01
N ALA A 257 -13.74 40.10 -18.51
CA ALA A 257 -12.78 40.81 -17.68
C ALA A 257 -13.60 41.77 -16.82
N VAL A 258 -14.00 41.33 -15.62
CA VAL A 258 -14.52 42.25 -14.60
C VAL A 258 -13.32 43.07 -14.13
N LYS A 259 -13.05 44.18 -14.83
CA LYS A 259 -12.31 45.29 -14.24
C LYS A 259 -13.30 46.06 -13.38
N ASP A 260 -12.90 46.24 -12.13
CA ASP A 260 -13.53 47.07 -11.10
C ASP A 260 -14.73 46.44 -10.36
N LEU A 261 -14.36 45.63 -9.35
CA LEU A 261 -14.99 45.57 -8.03
C LEU A 261 -13.91 45.77 -6.97
#